data_AF-A0A3D3K3N2-F1
#
_entry.id   AF-A0A3D3K3N2-F1
#
_cell.length_a   1.000
_cell.length_b   1.000
_cell.length_c   1.000
_cell.angle_alpha   90.00
_cell.angle_beta   90.00
_cell.angle_gamma   90.00
#
_symmetry.space_group_name_H-M   'P 1'
#
loop_
_entity.id
_entity.type
_entity.pdbx_description
1 polymer ?
#
loop_
_entity_poly.entity_id
_entity_poly.type
_entity_poly.pdbx_seq_one_letter_code
_entity_poly.pdbx_strand_id
1 'polypeptide(L)'
;VEMNISSEIKTDNFKLNLKNNAKFIGSVNSRKAEVEMLNTSRANFTGKTKVAFIKIADTANLIAPYWMIENLNIDSKNANYAEVNVQDSLKGNIKNTAKFVYYNDPIRAFKIDKTANVQNKELE
;
A
#
# COMPACT_ATOMS: atom_id res chain seq x y z
N VAL A 1 -10.78 -8.23 14.44
CA VAL A 1 -11.70 -8.49 13.31
C VAL A 1 -10.87 -8.83 12.09
N GLU A 2 -11.26 -9.86 11.36
CA GLU A 2 -10.60 -10.30 10.12
C GLU A 2 -11.66 -10.35 9.02
N MET A 3 -11.35 -9.76 7.87
CA MET A 3 -12.22 -9.73 6.70
C MET A 3 -11.49 -10.35 5.52
N ASN A 4 -12.01 -11.47 5.04
CA ASN A 4 -11.47 -12.20 3.90
C ASN A 4 -12.54 -12.24 2.82
N ILE A 5 -12.21 -11.72 1.63
CA ILE A 5 -13.11 -11.67 0.48
C ILE A 5 -12.52 -12.56 -0.60
N SER A 6 -13.21 -13.66 -0.91
CA SER A 6 -12.79 -14.62 -1.95
C SER A 6 -13.05 -14.12 -3.37
N SER A 7 -14.03 -13.24 -3.55
CA SER A 7 -14.39 -12.63 -4.82
C SER A 7 -13.64 -11.31 -5.07
N GLU A 8 -13.60 -10.86 -6.33
CA GLU A 8 -13.09 -9.52 -6.67
C GLU A 8 -14.12 -8.44 -6.31
N ILE A 9 -13.69 -7.45 -5.52
CA ILE A 9 -14.47 -6.23 -5.27
C ILE A 9 -14.30 -5.31 -6.48
N LYS A 10 -15.36 -5.18 -7.29
CA LYS A 10 -15.44 -4.22 -8.39
C LYS A 10 -16.18 -2.98 -7.95
N THR A 11 -15.50 -1.83 -7.91
CA THR A 11 -16.11 -0.56 -7.52
C THR A 11 -15.33 0.60 -8.12
N ASP A 12 -15.99 1.71 -8.40
CA ASP A 12 -15.29 2.94 -8.80
C ASP A 12 -14.38 3.47 -7.69
N ASN A 13 -14.86 3.44 -6.45
CA ASN A 13 -14.16 3.99 -5.29
C ASN A 13 -14.15 2.96 -4.16
N PHE A 14 -12.96 2.44 -3.86
CA PHE A 14 -12.72 1.56 -2.72
C PHE A 14 -12.14 2.37 -1.57
N LYS A 15 -12.63 2.14 -0.35
CA LYS A 15 -12.09 2.75 0.87
C LYS A 15 -11.97 1.73 1.98
N LEU A 16 -10.79 1.65 2.59
CA LEU A 16 -10.51 0.77 3.71
C LEU A 16 -9.78 1.53 4.82
N ASN A 17 -10.28 1.41 6.05
CA ASN A 17 -9.63 1.92 7.25
C ASN A 17 -9.39 0.75 8.20
N LEU A 18 -8.13 0.43 8.51
CA LEU A 18 -7.74 -0.60 9.45
C LEU A 18 -6.99 0.01 10.65
N LYS A 19 -7.34 -0.43 11.85
CA LYS A 19 -6.72 -0.01 13.11
C LYS A 19 -6.52 -1.20 14.04
N ASN A 20 -5.76 -1.02 15.11
CA ASN A 20 -5.45 -2.07 16.08
C ASN A 20 -4.92 -3.33 15.36
N ASN A 21 -5.49 -4.50 15.65
CA ASN A 21 -5.13 -5.79 15.09
C ASN A 21 -6.04 -6.24 13.93
N ALA A 22 -6.74 -5.31 13.27
CA ALA A 22 -7.63 -5.64 12.16
C ALA A 22 -6.87 -6.18 10.95
N LYS A 23 -7.49 -7.13 10.23
CA LYS A 23 -6.91 -7.73 9.02
C LYS A 23 -7.85 -7.70 7.84
N PHE A 24 -7.31 -7.44 6.65
CA PHE A 24 -8.01 -7.51 5.37
C PHE A 24 -7.25 -8.38 4.37
N ILE A 25 -7.95 -9.27 3.68
CA ILE A 25 -7.43 -10.03 2.53
C ILE A 25 -8.49 -9.99 1.44
N GLY A 26 -8.14 -9.50 0.26
CA GLY A 26 -9.08 -9.49 -0.87
C GLY A 26 -8.53 -8.90 -2.17
N SER A 27 -9.23 -9.19 -3.26
CA SER A 27 -8.94 -8.60 -4.58
C SER A 27 -9.78 -7.34 -4.79
N VAL A 28 -9.15 -6.25 -5.24
CA VAL A 28 -9.81 -4.97 -5.54
C VAL A 28 -9.53 -4.57 -6.98
N ASN A 29 -10.60 -4.30 -7.72
CA ASN A 29 -10.56 -3.72 -9.05
C ASN A 29 -11.30 -2.38 -9.01
N SER A 30 -10.54 -1.28 -9.05
CA SER A 30 -11.10 0.04 -8.85
C SER A 30 -10.45 1.15 -9.66
N ARG A 31 -11.21 2.22 -9.89
CA ARG A 31 -10.62 3.47 -10.42
C ARG A 31 -9.84 4.19 -9.33
N LYS A 32 -10.35 4.21 -8.09
CA LYS A 32 -9.70 4.86 -6.94
C LYS A 32 -9.73 3.95 -5.72
N ALA A 33 -8.61 3.84 -5.01
CA ALA A 33 -8.54 3.23 -3.68
C ALA A 33 -7.97 4.20 -2.63
N GLU A 34 -8.59 4.25 -1.46
CA GLU A 34 -8.08 4.94 -0.27
C GLU A 34 -7.87 3.91 0.84
N VAL A 35 -6.62 3.76 1.31
CA VAL A 35 -6.25 2.80 2.35
C VAL A 35 -5.57 3.52 3.50
N GLU A 36 -6.16 3.47 4.69
CA GLU A 36 -5.57 3.96 5.94
C GLU A 36 -5.32 2.80 6.90
N MET A 37 -4.08 2.68 7.38
CA MET A 37 -3.64 1.58 8.25
C MET A 37 -2.84 2.11 9.45
N LEU A 38 -3.31 1.82 10.66
CA LEU A 38 -2.68 2.23 11.93
C LEU A 38 -2.38 1.03 12.82
N ASN A 39 -1.57 1.28 13.87
CA ASN A 39 -1.18 0.31 14.90
C ASN A 39 -0.54 -0.97 14.34
N THR A 40 -1.12 -2.14 14.57
CA THR A 40 -0.59 -3.46 14.18
C THR A 40 -1.42 -4.12 13.07
N SER A 41 -2.20 -3.32 12.34
CA SER A 41 -3.15 -3.80 11.33
C SER A 41 -2.43 -4.41 10.13
N ARG A 42 -3.12 -5.32 9.43
CA ARG A 42 -2.54 -6.06 8.31
C ARG A 42 -3.45 -6.06 7.10
N ALA A 43 -2.88 -5.91 5.92
CA ALA A 43 -3.64 -6.02 4.68
C ALA A 43 -2.86 -6.76 3.61
N ASN A 44 -3.56 -7.62 2.88
CA ASN A 44 -3.08 -8.24 1.66
C ASN A 44 -4.06 -7.94 0.53
N PHE A 45 -3.56 -7.36 -0.55
CA PHE A 45 -4.35 -6.99 -1.71
C PHE A 45 -3.84 -7.70 -2.96
N THR A 46 -4.79 -8.06 -3.81
CA THR A 46 -4.56 -8.38 -5.22
C THR A 46 -5.46 -7.52 -6.10
N GLY A 47 -5.29 -7.58 -7.42
CA GLY A 47 -6.17 -6.92 -8.38
C GLY A 47 -5.54 -5.68 -9.02
N LYS A 48 -6.36 -4.69 -9.40
CA LYS A 48 -5.91 -3.52 -10.17
C LYS A 48 -6.51 -2.23 -9.63
N THR A 49 -5.73 -1.16 -9.59
CA THR A 49 -6.26 0.16 -9.22
C THR A 49 -5.58 1.27 -9.99
N LYS A 50 -6.36 2.17 -10.58
CA LYS A 50 -5.81 3.29 -11.36
C LYS A 50 -5.15 4.35 -10.48
N VAL A 51 -5.78 4.75 -9.37
CA VAL A 51 -5.19 5.71 -8.43
C VAL A 51 -5.36 5.21 -7.00
N ALA A 52 -4.24 5.02 -6.30
CA ALA A 52 -4.25 4.63 -4.89
C ALA A 52 -3.68 5.74 -4.00
N PHE A 53 -4.33 5.96 -2.86
CA PHE A 53 -3.85 6.79 -1.76
C PHE A 53 -3.64 5.90 -0.54
N ILE A 54 -2.40 5.76 -0.09
CA ILE A 54 -2.05 4.90 1.04
C ILE A 54 -1.50 5.76 2.17
N LYS A 55 -2.12 5.66 3.35
CA LYS A 55 -1.59 6.20 4.61
C LYS A 55 -1.34 5.04 5.56
N ILE A 56 -0.08 4.83 5.92
CA ILE A 56 0.33 3.71 6.78
C ILE A 56 1.28 4.20 7.87
N ALA A 57 1.00 3.80 9.12
CA ALA A 57 1.78 4.25 10.27
C ALA A 57 2.04 3.12 11.29
N ASP A 58 2.74 3.48 12.36
CA ASP A 58 3.06 2.63 13.51
C ASP A 58 3.84 1.36 13.13
N THR A 59 3.23 0.18 13.27
CA THR A 59 3.81 -1.13 12.92
C THR A 59 2.89 -1.91 11.99
N ALA A 60 2.00 -1.22 11.28
CA ALA A 60 1.07 -1.82 10.35
C ALA A 60 1.82 -2.46 9.17
N ASN A 61 1.20 -3.46 8.54
CA ASN A 61 1.85 -4.27 7.52
C ASN A 61 0.96 -4.46 6.29
N LEU A 62 1.38 -3.89 5.16
CA LEU A 62 0.74 -4.03 3.85
C LEU A 62 1.63 -4.88 2.94
N ILE A 63 1.14 -6.05 2.52
CA ILE A 63 1.82 -6.92 1.54
C ILE A 63 0.91 -7.04 0.32
N ALA A 64 1.23 -6.30 -0.73
CA ALA A 64 0.42 -6.22 -1.94
C ALA A 64 1.27 -6.27 -3.24
N PRO A 65 2.19 -7.24 -3.41
CA PRO A 65 2.98 -7.39 -4.64
C PRO A 65 2.12 -7.67 -5.89
N TYR A 66 0.91 -8.22 -5.70
CA TYR A 66 -0.02 -8.56 -6.78
C TYR A 66 -1.19 -7.58 -6.91
N TRP A 67 -1.11 -6.43 -6.26
CA TRP A 67 -2.03 -5.32 -6.47
C TRP A 67 -1.39 -4.31 -7.42
N MET A 68 -1.80 -4.37 -8.69
CA MET A 68 -1.26 -3.48 -9.73
C MET A 68 -1.86 -2.09 -9.59
N ILE A 69 -1.06 -1.15 -9.09
CA ILE A 69 -1.43 0.24 -8.91
C ILE A 69 -0.83 1.06 -10.05
N GLU A 70 -1.64 1.76 -10.84
CA GLU A 70 -1.12 2.62 -11.92
C GLU A 70 -0.42 3.84 -11.31
N ASN A 71 -1.12 4.60 -10.46
CA ASN A 71 -0.59 5.79 -9.81
C ASN A 71 -0.73 5.70 -8.28
N LEU A 72 0.39 5.76 -7.55
CA LEU A 72 0.41 5.71 -6.08
C LEU A 72 0.82 7.05 -5.47
N ASN A 73 0.03 7.53 -4.51
CA ASN A 73 0.46 8.51 -3.52
C ASN A 73 0.51 7.86 -2.12
N ILE A 74 1.69 7.82 -1.50
CA ILE A 74 1.92 7.15 -0.22
C ILE A 74 2.41 8.12 0.87
N ASP A 75 1.84 8.03 2.07
CA ASP A 75 2.40 8.60 3.31
C ASP A 75 2.66 7.45 4.29
N SER A 76 3.93 7.07 4.39
CA SER A 76 4.40 5.99 5.26
C SER A 76 5.24 6.56 6.40
N LYS A 77 4.90 6.22 7.65
CA LYS A 77 5.54 6.78 8.85
C LYS A 77 5.80 5.73 9.95
N ASN A 78 6.81 5.95 10.77
CA ASN A 78 7.22 5.07 11.90
C ASN A 78 7.72 3.70 11.41
N ALA A 79 7.52 2.61 12.15
CA ALA A 79 8.12 1.30 11.90
C ALA A 79 7.25 0.35 11.05
N ASN A 80 6.40 0.89 10.16
CA ASN A 80 5.51 0.09 9.32
C ASN A 80 6.29 -0.63 8.20
N TYR A 81 5.61 -1.59 7.57
CA TYR A 81 6.06 -2.24 6.35
C TYR A 81 4.99 -2.10 5.27
N ALA A 82 5.38 -1.61 4.09
CA ALA A 82 4.53 -1.59 2.91
C ALA A 82 5.27 -2.12 1.70
N GLU A 83 4.64 -3.06 1.00
CA GLU A 83 5.13 -3.69 -0.21
C GLU A 83 4.06 -3.61 -1.30
N VAL A 84 4.35 -2.95 -2.41
CA VAL A 84 3.36 -2.57 -3.43
C VAL A 84 3.91 -2.68 -4.86
N ASN A 85 3.02 -2.87 -5.81
CA ASN A 85 3.35 -2.95 -7.23
C ASN A 85 2.82 -1.72 -7.98
N VAL A 86 3.71 -0.84 -8.43
CA VAL A 86 3.36 0.48 -9.01
C VAL A 86 3.83 0.57 -10.45
N GLN A 87 2.96 0.99 -11.37
CA GLN A 87 3.21 0.91 -12.80
C GLN A 87 3.72 2.23 -13.41
N ASP A 88 3.05 3.35 -13.13
CA ASP A 88 3.31 4.63 -13.80
C ASP A 88 3.96 5.66 -12.88
N SER A 89 3.29 6.09 -11.81
CA SER A 89 3.85 7.12 -10.91
C SER A 89 3.77 6.78 -9.43
N LEU A 90 4.83 7.15 -8.71
CA LEU A 90 4.98 6.93 -7.27
C LEU A 90 5.36 8.25 -6.59
N LYS A 91 4.46 8.80 -5.79
CA LYS A 91 4.61 10.09 -5.09
C LYS A 91 4.38 9.94 -3.59
N GLY A 92 4.87 10.91 -2.82
CA GLY A 92 4.54 11.05 -1.40
C GLY A 92 5.75 11.08 -0.47
N ASN A 93 5.66 10.47 0.71
CA ASN A 93 6.70 10.53 1.74
C ASN A 93 6.86 9.19 2.46
N ILE A 94 8.12 8.79 2.67
CA ILE A 94 8.52 7.67 3.51
C ILE A 94 9.36 8.23 4.66
N LYS A 95 8.82 8.18 5.87
CA LYS A 95 9.32 8.91 7.04
C LYS A 95 9.75 7.98 8.17
N ASN A 96 10.63 8.48 9.04
CA ASN A 96 11.16 7.73 10.19
C ASN A 96 11.73 6.36 9.76
N THR A 97 11.51 5.30 10.54
CA THR A 97 12.08 3.96 10.33
C THR A 97 11.21 3.07 9.42
N ALA A 98 10.44 3.66 8.51
CA ALA A 98 9.49 2.92 7.69
C ALA A 98 10.23 2.07 6.67
N LYS A 99 9.68 0.89 6.38
CA LYS A 99 10.20 -0.02 5.37
C LYS A 99 9.24 -0.04 4.19
N PHE A 100 9.72 0.35 3.02
CA PHE A 100 8.92 0.44 1.83
C PHE A 100 9.58 -0.30 0.67
N VAL A 101 8.89 -1.28 0.13
CA VAL A 101 9.31 -2.04 -1.06
C VAL A 101 8.33 -1.72 -2.18
N TYR A 102 8.86 -1.39 -3.35
CA TYR A 102 8.03 -1.23 -4.55
C TYR A 102 8.62 -1.96 -5.76
N TYR A 103 7.71 -2.48 -6.58
CA TYR A 103 8.03 -3.18 -7.83
C TYR A 103 7.84 -2.29 -9.06
N ASN A 104 8.47 -2.71 -10.17
CA ASN A 104 8.63 -2.00 -11.46
C ASN A 104 9.43 -0.69 -11.37
N ASP A 105 9.43 0.08 -12.47
CA ASP A 105 10.16 1.34 -12.60
C ASP A 105 9.21 2.54 -12.83
N PRO A 106 8.39 2.92 -11.83
CA PRO A 106 7.52 4.09 -11.95
C PRO A 106 8.33 5.40 -11.93
N ILE A 107 7.73 6.49 -12.41
CA ILE A 107 8.26 7.84 -12.20
C ILE A 107 8.17 8.18 -10.71
N ARG A 108 9.34 8.35 -10.08
CA ARG A 108 9.49 8.56 -8.64
C ARG A 108 9.55 10.04 -8.29
N ALA A 109 8.59 10.50 -7.49
CA ALA A 109 8.57 11.84 -6.91
C ALA A 109 8.12 11.79 -5.43
N PHE A 110 8.84 11.00 -4.63
CA PHE A 110 8.61 10.87 -3.19
C PHE A 110 9.86 11.25 -2.38
N LYS A 111 9.63 11.68 -1.13
CA LYS A 111 10.68 12.05 -0.18
C LYS A 111 10.99 10.88 0.76
N ILE A 112 12.25 10.70 1.12
CA ILE A 112 12.73 9.62 1.99
C ILE A 112 13.51 10.25 3.14
N ASP A 113 13.09 9.98 4.38
CA ASP A 113 13.88 10.35 5.57
C ASP A 113 15.15 9.50 5.67
N LYS A 114 16.20 10.04 6.30
CA LYS A 114 17.51 9.37 6.44
C LYS A 114 17.45 8.00 7.12
N THR A 115 16.44 7.77 7.96
CA THR A 115 16.28 6.52 8.74
C THR A 115 15.30 5.53 8.10
N ALA A 116 14.67 5.90 6.99
CA ALA A 116 13.76 5.02 6.26
C ALA A 116 14.53 4.04 5.38
N ASN A 117 13.95 2.86 5.15
CA ASN A 117 14.51 1.87 4.25
C ASN A 117 13.58 1.70 3.05
N VAL A 118 14.07 2.06 1.86
CA VAL A 118 13.31 1.98 0.62
C VAL A 118 14.04 1.07 -0.36
N GLN A 119 13.33 0.10 -0.92
CA GLN A 119 13.88 -0.84 -1.89
C GLN A 119 13.02 -0.87 -3.15
N ASN A 120 13.67 -0.79 -4.30
CA ASN A 120 13.07 -1.14 -5.57
C ASN A 120 13.49 -2.56 -5.94
N LYS A 121 12.52 -3.43 -6.22
CA LYS A 121 12.77 -4.83 -6.57
C LYS A 121 12.07 -5.20 -7.87
N GLU A 122 12.59 -6.24 -8.51
CA GLU A 122 11.87 -6.95 -9.56
C GLU A 122 10.89 -7.93 -8.92
N LEU A 123 9.76 -8.16 -9.57
CA LEU A 123 8.78 -9.15 -9.14
C LEU A 123 9.22 -10.51 -9.69
N GLU A 124 9.57 -11.45 -8.81
CA GLU A 124 9.90 -12.84 -9.18
C GLU A 124 8.68 -13.63 -9.68
#